data_AF-A0A8J7QB25-F1
#
_entry.id   AF-A0A8J7QB25-F1
#
_cell.length_a   1.000
_cell.length_b   1.000
_cell.length_c   1.000
_cell.angle_alpha   90.00
_cell.angle_beta   90.00
_cell.angle_gamma   90.00
#
_symmetry.space_group_name_H-M   'P 1'
#
loop_
_entity.id
_entity.type
_entity.pdbx_description
1 polymer ?
#
loop_
_entity_poly.entity_id
_entity_poly.type
_entity_poly.pdbx_seq_one_letter_code
_entity_poly.pdbx_strand_id
1 'polypeptide(L)'
;NWLPNEGQLWRFGSDIYDGWPSVLENYREDNTPGLPARGGPGHWNDADMLEIGNGGMTDLEYQTQFVLWSEMASPLLLSTDLAKLTPAELNIVRNKNVLAVDQDPLGKQGEIVASGKGYDVLSRPLAGGDHAVVLFNSGDTAQTISTTGQTVGAGSNPLALKDLLTGKVTASNGIIAANVPAHGTAIYRVSANPSKHGEPSVVVTATGDPQQSGQPSGQSSGQSSGPVTVTLANNGMSPIDHVEVTLKAPAGWTVTPTSAGLGKIDAGHSGSAKFTVSRPAPPPGKQSSTLTATADFRWQGTNSDTATGQDTVLTNTPYDNLAQAFNNVAITDESNPTAGDFDGGGDSYSAQALAAAGVTPGSTVTHDGVSFAWPSASAGANDNVVAGGQIVKFSGKGSKLAFLGSEAGFASGDVTVTYTDGSTATASLGFPNWCCTDPTAYGAQAAITTDHRDTPSGPANYGVSYIVFYNTIALDPSKTVASVQLPDEPAIHVFALSTAS
;
A
#
# COMPACT_ATOMS: atom_id res chain seq x y z
N ASN A 1 3.73 34.47 -8.93
CA ASN A 1 4.46 33.73 -7.89
C ASN A 1 4.52 34.63 -6.66
N TRP A 2 3.52 34.55 -5.77
CA TRP A 2 3.38 35.46 -4.61
C TRP A 2 3.78 34.80 -3.29
N LEU A 3 3.63 33.48 -3.19
CA LEU A 3 3.81 32.69 -1.96
C LEU A 3 5.13 32.97 -1.19
N PRO A 4 6.33 32.98 -1.82
CA PRO A 4 7.59 33.22 -1.10
C PRO A 4 7.72 34.58 -0.41
N ASN A 5 6.88 35.56 -0.77
CA ASN A 5 6.93 36.91 -0.21
C ASN A 5 5.94 37.13 0.94
N GLU A 6 5.03 36.19 1.20
CA GLU A 6 3.91 36.37 2.14
C GLU A 6 3.98 35.44 3.37
N GLY A 7 4.88 34.45 3.40
CA GLY A 7 5.01 33.52 4.53
C GLY A 7 6.26 32.63 4.47
N GLN A 8 6.56 31.98 5.59
CA GLN A 8 7.72 31.08 5.72
C GLN A 8 7.46 29.63 5.27
N LEU A 9 6.20 29.28 5.05
CA LEU A 9 5.75 28.00 4.49
C LEU A 9 4.33 28.12 3.96
N TRP A 10 3.89 27.18 3.13
CA TRP A 10 2.50 27.09 2.65
C TRP A 10 2.07 25.64 2.41
N ARG A 11 0.88 25.31 2.88
CA ARG A 11 0.12 24.14 2.44
C ARG A 11 -0.34 24.34 0.99
N PHE A 12 -0.28 23.28 0.19
CA PHE A 12 -0.66 23.32 -1.23
C PHE A 12 -1.68 22.22 -1.61
N GLY A 13 -1.96 21.30 -0.70
CA GLY A 13 -2.65 20.04 -0.96
C GLY A 13 -3.70 19.69 0.08
N SER A 14 -4.21 18.46 -0.03
CA SER A 14 -5.18 17.85 0.90
C SER A 14 -4.65 17.80 2.34
N ASP A 15 -5.55 17.69 3.32
CA ASP A 15 -5.14 17.38 4.70
C ASP A 15 -4.66 15.92 4.77
N ILE A 16 -3.56 15.70 5.49
CA ILE A 16 -3.07 14.35 5.75
C ILE A 16 -3.96 13.66 6.79
N TYR A 17 -4.16 12.37 6.62
CA TYR A 17 -4.69 11.47 7.65
C TYR A 17 -3.76 10.26 7.81
N ASP A 18 -3.88 9.56 8.93
CA ASP A 18 -3.06 8.39 9.25
C ASP A 18 -3.43 7.16 8.40
N GLY A 19 -3.01 7.20 7.14
CA GLY A 19 -3.21 6.14 6.18
C GLY A 19 -2.31 6.28 4.96
N TRP A 20 -1.79 5.14 4.49
CA TRP A 20 -0.87 5.09 3.35
C TRP A 20 -1.37 5.81 2.08
N PRO A 21 -2.67 5.73 1.69
CA PRO A 21 -3.17 6.49 0.56
C PRO A 21 -2.98 8.00 0.70
N SER A 22 -3.14 8.55 1.91
CA SER A 22 -2.95 9.97 2.19
C SER A 22 -1.49 10.41 2.05
N VAL A 23 -0.56 9.57 2.51
CA VAL A 23 0.88 9.80 2.32
C VAL A 23 1.23 9.86 0.84
N LEU A 24 0.68 8.94 0.03
CA LEU A 24 0.89 8.93 -1.42
C LEU A 24 0.26 10.15 -2.11
N GLU A 25 -0.92 10.58 -1.69
CA GLU A 25 -1.59 11.78 -2.21
C GLU A 25 -0.73 13.02 -1.96
N ASN A 26 -0.37 13.30 -0.70
CA ASN A 26 0.46 14.44 -0.32
C ASN A 26 1.82 14.43 -1.02
N TYR A 27 2.48 13.27 -1.10
CA TYR A 27 3.74 13.11 -1.86
C TYR A 27 3.58 13.49 -3.34
N ARG A 28 2.49 13.08 -3.99
CA ARG A 28 2.23 13.39 -5.41
C ARG A 28 1.92 14.87 -5.60
N GLU A 29 1.15 15.47 -4.69
CA GLU A 29 0.83 16.89 -4.72
C GLU A 29 2.10 17.74 -4.58
N ASP A 30 3.01 17.40 -3.65
CA ASP A 30 4.28 18.12 -3.47
C ASP A 30 5.19 18.01 -4.71
N ASN A 31 5.20 16.86 -5.37
CA ASN A 31 5.94 16.62 -6.60
C ASN A 31 5.24 17.10 -7.87
N THR A 32 4.16 17.90 -7.76
CA THR A 32 3.51 18.51 -8.92
C THR A 32 4.52 19.37 -9.70
N PRO A 33 4.58 19.28 -11.05
CA PRO A 33 5.57 19.98 -11.84
C PRO A 33 5.68 21.48 -11.51
N GLY A 34 6.88 21.90 -11.11
CA GLY A 34 7.21 23.28 -10.79
C GLY A 34 6.85 23.75 -9.38
N LEU A 35 6.31 22.88 -8.51
CA LEU A 35 6.21 23.12 -7.07
C LEU A 35 7.56 22.92 -6.36
N PRO A 36 8.35 21.85 -6.63
CA PRO A 36 9.64 21.64 -5.94
C PRO A 36 10.62 22.83 -6.01
N ALA A 37 10.65 23.52 -7.15
CA ALA A 37 11.51 24.69 -7.36
C ALA A 37 11.06 25.97 -6.62
N ARG A 38 9.93 25.94 -5.90
CA ARG A 38 9.38 27.09 -5.16
C ARG A 38 9.78 27.12 -3.70
N GLY A 39 10.12 25.97 -3.11
CA GLY A 39 10.64 25.87 -1.75
C GLY A 39 12.12 26.27 -1.68
N GLY A 40 12.51 26.86 -0.56
CA GLY A 40 13.87 27.30 -0.33
C GLY A 40 14.08 27.95 1.03
N PRO A 41 15.31 28.36 1.37
CA PRO A 41 15.61 29.02 2.64
C PRO A 41 14.67 30.20 2.93
N GLY A 42 13.89 30.05 4.00
CA GLY A 42 12.93 31.05 4.48
C GLY A 42 11.51 30.93 3.92
N HIS A 43 11.22 29.93 3.08
CA HIS A 43 9.91 29.69 2.48
C HIS A 43 9.77 28.24 1.96
N TRP A 44 8.99 27.40 2.63
CA TRP A 44 8.96 25.95 2.36
C TRP A 44 7.61 25.46 1.80
N ASN A 45 7.67 24.49 0.89
CA ASN A 45 6.49 23.72 0.52
C ASN A 45 6.13 22.82 1.71
N ASP A 46 4.86 22.84 2.14
CA ASP A 46 4.38 22.07 3.30
C ASP A 46 3.45 20.93 2.84
N ALA A 47 3.98 19.70 2.88
CA ALA A 47 3.25 18.46 2.61
C ALA A 47 2.37 18.00 3.78
N ASP A 48 2.12 18.87 4.74
CA ASP A 48 1.37 18.61 5.97
C ASP A 48 2.14 17.76 6.99
N MET A 49 1.47 17.49 8.12
CA MET A 49 2.08 16.93 9.32
C MET A 49 2.55 15.46 9.18
N LEU A 50 3.45 15.07 10.08
CA LEU A 50 3.93 13.71 10.25
C LEU A 50 3.00 12.91 11.17
N GLU A 51 2.54 11.75 10.70
CA GLU A 51 1.52 10.90 11.36
C GLU A 51 2.14 9.76 12.21
N ILE A 52 3.47 9.77 12.38
CA ILE A 52 4.21 8.69 13.05
C ILE A 52 3.62 8.34 14.43
N GLY A 53 3.16 7.10 14.57
CA GLY A 53 2.70 6.52 15.83
C GLY A 53 1.21 6.66 16.14
N ASN A 54 0.39 7.09 15.17
CA ASN A 54 -1.07 7.24 15.35
C ASN A 54 -1.86 5.92 15.17
N GLY A 55 -1.26 4.92 14.53
CA GLY A 55 -1.69 3.51 14.51
C GLY A 55 -2.33 3.01 13.20
N GLY A 56 -2.56 3.87 12.23
CA GLY A 56 -3.17 3.59 10.93
C GLY A 56 -2.19 3.11 9.86
N MET A 57 -0.88 3.34 10.07
CA MET A 57 0.19 2.82 9.21
C MET A 57 1.19 1.92 9.95
N THR A 58 1.94 1.13 9.20
CA THR A 58 3.06 0.33 9.70
C THR A 58 4.29 1.20 10.02
N ASP A 59 5.18 0.72 10.89
CA ASP A 59 6.48 1.36 11.15
C ASP A 59 7.28 1.65 9.86
N LEU A 60 7.17 0.77 8.86
CA LEU A 60 7.84 0.95 7.58
C LEU A 60 7.26 2.13 6.80
N GLU A 61 5.93 2.24 6.72
CA GLU A 61 5.24 3.34 6.05
C GLU A 61 5.50 4.68 6.76
N TYR A 62 5.52 4.70 8.09
CA TYR A 62 5.96 5.88 8.87
C TYR A 62 7.41 6.27 8.58
N GLN A 63 8.32 5.30 8.48
CA GLN A 63 9.70 5.57 8.10
C GLN A 63 9.78 6.16 6.68
N THR A 64 8.97 5.63 5.75
CA THR A 64 8.86 6.15 4.39
C THR A 64 8.35 7.59 4.37
N GLN A 65 7.29 7.92 5.12
CA GLN A 65 6.81 9.30 5.25
C GLN A 65 7.93 10.23 5.74
N PHE A 66 8.62 9.84 6.81
CA PHE A 66 9.71 10.63 7.37
C PHE A 66 10.86 10.86 6.37
N VAL A 67 11.23 9.83 5.61
CA VAL A 67 12.25 9.91 4.56
C VAL A 67 11.81 10.82 3.41
N LEU A 68 10.59 10.65 2.92
CA LEU A 68 10.07 11.45 1.81
C LEU A 68 9.92 12.92 2.19
N TRP A 69 9.38 13.25 3.36
CA TRP A 69 9.26 14.64 3.81
C TRP A 69 10.63 15.29 3.96
N SER A 70 11.60 14.55 4.50
CA SER A 70 12.98 15.02 4.62
C SER A 70 13.65 15.25 3.26
N GLU A 71 13.45 14.35 2.30
CA GLU A 71 13.96 14.52 0.93
C GLU A 71 13.29 15.70 0.23
N MET A 72 11.99 15.91 0.45
CA MET A 72 11.21 17.00 -0.13
C MET A 72 11.46 18.36 0.54
N ALA A 73 12.24 18.41 1.63
CA ALA A 73 12.43 19.62 2.45
C ALA A 73 11.12 20.19 3.01
N SER A 74 10.16 19.30 3.29
CA SER A 74 8.89 19.66 3.93
C SER A 74 9.11 19.87 5.44
N PRO A 75 8.42 20.83 6.08
CA PRO A 75 8.45 20.98 7.53
C PRO A 75 8.15 19.68 8.28
N LEU A 76 9.04 19.27 9.18
CA LEU A 76 8.84 18.07 10.02
C LEU A 76 8.03 18.41 11.28
N LEU A 77 6.71 18.53 11.13
CA LEU A 77 5.77 18.83 12.21
C LEU A 77 5.07 17.54 12.68
N LEU A 78 5.33 17.10 13.91
CA LEU A 78 4.71 15.88 14.47
C LEU A 78 3.27 16.12 14.93
N SER A 79 2.32 15.34 14.41
CA SER A 79 0.92 15.29 14.85
C SER A 79 0.64 14.00 15.64
N THR A 80 1.40 13.76 16.71
CA THR A 80 1.35 12.48 17.45
C THR A 80 1.41 12.69 18.96
N ASP A 81 0.91 11.70 19.71
CA ASP A 81 1.09 11.63 21.16
C ASP A 81 2.50 11.10 21.50
N LEU A 82 3.43 12.02 21.72
CA LEU A 82 4.84 11.71 22.01
C LEU A 82 5.03 10.74 23.20
N ALA A 83 4.07 10.65 24.12
CA ALA A 83 4.15 9.73 25.27
C ALA A 83 3.84 8.28 24.90
N LYS A 84 3.23 8.04 23.74
CA LYS A 84 2.81 6.71 23.26
C LYS A 84 3.72 6.12 22.19
N LEU A 85 4.67 6.89 21.68
CA LEU A 85 5.60 6.41 20.65
C LEU A 85 6.36 5.16 21.11
N THR A 86 6.33 4.14 20.27
CA THR A 86 7.10 2.91 20.46
C THR A 86 8.60 3.17 20.27
N PRO A 87 9.48 2.27 20.73
CA PRO A 87 10.92 2.39 20.45
C PRO A 87 11.26 2.43 18.95
N ALA A 88 10.47 1.76 18.10
CA ALA A 88 10.68 1.77 16.65
C ALA A 88 10.34 3.14 16.06
N GLU A 89 9.18 3.70 16.41
CA GLU A 89 8.74 5.04 16.00
C GLU A 89 9.68 6.14 16.51
N LEU A 90 10.18 6.01 17.76
CA LEU A 90 11.19 6.92 18.30
C LEU A 90 12.50 6.88 17.51
N ASN A 91 12.88 5.72 16.97
CA ASN A 91 14.08 5.63 16.13
C ASN A 91 13.89 6.33 14.78
N ILE A 92 12.68 6.33 14.23
CA ILE A 92 12.35 7.06 13.00
C ILE A 92 12.55 8.56 13.22
N VAL A 93 11.82 9.14 14.17
CA VAL A 93 11.84 10.61 14.41
C VAL A 93 13.19 11.12 14.92
N ARG A 94 14.05 10.24 15.48
CA ARG A 94 15.39 10.59 15.97
C ARG A 94 16.51 10.26 14.99
N ASN A 95 16.22 9.77 13.78
CA ASN A 95 17.27 9.42 12.84
C ASN A 95 18.03 10.67 12.36
N LYS A 96 19.16 10.95 13.01
CA LYS A 96 20.00 12.12 12.76
C LYS A 96 20.57 12.20 11.35
N ASN A 97 20.71 11.06 10.66
CA ASN A 97 21.23 11.06 9.29
C ASN A 97 20.16 11.57 8.32
N VAL A 98 18.90 11.16 8.49
CA VAL A 98 17.76 11.61 7.68
C VAL A 98 17.39 13.06 8.02
N LEU A 99 17.36 13.43 9.31
CA LEU A 99 17.19 14.83 9.74
C LEU A 99 18.26 15.77 9.15
N ALA A 100 19.48 15.30 8.95
CA ALA A 100 20.53 16.11 8.32
C ALA A 100 20.31 16.33 6.82
N VAL A 101 19.52 15.48 6.15
CA VAL A 101 19.06 15.73 4.78
C VAL A 101 18.03 16.84 4.78
N ASP A 102 16.99 16.70 5.61
CA ASP A 102 15.94 17.72 5.77
C ASP A 102 16.55 19.11 6.04
N GLN A 103 17.41 19.18 7.06
CA GLN A 103 18.05 20.39 7.56
C GLN A 103 19.29 20.82 6.74
N ASP A 104 19.53 20.25 5.56
CA ASP A 104 20.68 20.63 4.74
C ASP A 104 20.61 22.13 4.35
N PRO A 105 21.66 22.92 4.59
CA PRO A 105 21.62 24.37 4.44
C PRO A 105 21.56 24.86 2.99
N LEU A 106 21.74 23.97 1.99
CA LEU A 106 21.45 24.32 0.60
C LEU A 106 19.95 24.58 0.41
N GLY A 107 19.10 23.98 1.27
CA GLY A 107 17.67 24.23 1.32
C GLY A 107 16.95 23.94 0.02
N LYS A 108 17.46 23.00 -0.78
CA LYS A 108 16.81 22.56 -2.02
C LYS A 108 15.97 21.33 -1.73
N GLN A 109 14.74 21.35 -2.20
CA GLN A 109 13.89 20.17 -2.27
C GLN A 109 14.48 19.13 -3.24
N GLY A 110 14.34 17.85 -2.90
CA GLY A 110 14.64 16.74 -3.80
C GLY A 110 13.61 16.63 -4.92
N GLU A 111 14.06 16.20 -6.09
CA GLU A 111 13.20 16.04 -7.27
C GLU A 111 13.22 14.59 -7.75
N ILE A 112 12.10 14.14 -8.34
CA ILE A 112 12.03 12.85 -9.04
C ILE A 112 12.92 12.91 -10.29
N VAL A 113 13.95 12.07 -10.34
CA VAL A 113 14.90 11.97 -11.46
C VAL A 113 14.68 10.74 -12.33
N ALA A 114 13.93 9.75 -11.83
CA ALA A 114 13.46 8.60 -12.59
C ALA A 114 12.20 8.02 -11.96
N SER A 115 11.33 7.42 -12.79
CA SER A 115 10.12 6.73 -12.34
C SER A 115 9.93 5.44 -13.12
N GLY A 116 9.23 4.49 -12.51
CA GLY A 116 8.77 3.27 -13.17
C GLY A 116 7.43 2.80 -12.62
N LYS A 117 7.13 1.50 -12.78
CA LYS A 117 5.86 0.94 -12.35
C LYS A 117 5.84 0.79 -10.82
N GLY A 118 5.25 1.78 -10.13
CA GLY A 118 5.11 1.78 -8.68
C GLY A 118 6.41 2.11 -7.93
N TYR A 119 7.33 2.83 -8.57
CA TYR A 119 8.51 3.36 -7.90
C TYR A 119 8.95 4.70 -8.47
N ASP A 120 9.59 5.49 -7.62
CA ASP A 120 10.30 6.72 -7.97
C ASP A 120 11.73 6.70 -7.42
N VAL A 121 12.61 7.43 -8.09
CA VAL A 121 13.95 7.75 -7.63
C VAL A 121 14.03 9.26 -7.47
N LEU A 122 14.27 9.72 -6.25
CA LEU A 122 14.46 11.13 -5.95
C LEU A 122 15.94 11.43 -5.77
N SER A 123 16.34 12.64 -6.12
CA SER A 123 17.64 13.16 -5.71
C SER A 123 17.57 14.61 -5.27
N ARG A 124 18.17 14.88 -4.12
CA ARG A 124 18.41 16.20 -3.55
C ARG A 124 19.90 16.53 -3.55
N PRO A 125 20.35 17.59 -4.24
CA PRO A 125 21.70 18.09 -4.04
C PRO A 125 21.85 18.62 -2.61
N LEU A 126 22.98 18.32 -1.97
CA LEU A 126 23.29 18.75 -0.61
C LEU A 126 24.42 19.78 -0.61
N ALA A 127 24.52 20.54 0.47
CA ALA A 127 25.68 21.39 0.71
C ALA A 127 26.97 20.54 0.71
N GLY A 128 27.97 21.00 -0.04
CA GLY A 128 29.25 20.28 -0.21
C GLY A 128 29.32 19.37 -1.44
N GLY A 129 28.24 19.25 -2.22
CA GLY A 129 28.24 18.56 -3.52
C GLY A 129 27.90 17.07 -3.48
N ASP A 130 27.61 16.52 -2.29
CA ASP A 130 26.95 15.22 -2.18
C ASP A 130 25.49 15.31 -2.62
N HIS A 131 24.87 14.16 -2.86
CA HIS A 131 23.44 14.04 -3.10
C HIS A 131 22.79 13.14 -2.05
N ALA A 132 21.62 13.51 -1.54
CA ALA A 132 20.69 12.51 -1.00
C ALA A 132 19.95 11.87 -2.18
N VAL A 133 19.76 10.55 -2.09
CA VAL A 133 19.10 9.75 -3.13
C VAL A 133 18.14 8.79 -2.44
N VAL A 134 16.87 8.90 -2.79
CA VAL A 134 15.82 8.01 -2.30
C VAL A 134 15.38 7.07 -3.42
N LEU A 135 15.35 5.77 -3.13
CA LEU A 135 14.69 4.75 -3.94
C LEU A 135 13.35 4.44 -3.26
N PHE A 136 12.25 4.94 -3.82
CA PHE A 136 10.93 4.86 -3.21
C PHE A 136 10.07 3.82 -3.94
N ASN A 137 9.56 2.81 -3.21
CA ASN A 137 8.60 1.85 -3.72
C ASN A 137 7.19 2.20 -3.23
N SER A 138 6.34 2.70 -4.14
CA SER A 138 4.95 3.01 -3.86
C SER A 138 4.01 1.83 -4.09
N GLY A 139 4.51 0.69 -4.57
CA GLY A 139 3.73 -0.49 -4.89
C GLY A 139 3.59 -1.49 -3.73
N ASP A 140 2.67 -2.43 -3.90
CA ASP A 140 2.27 -3.41 -2.87
C ASP A 140 3.20 -4.64 -2.76
N THR A 141 4.29 -4.68 -3.53
CA THR A 141 5.26 -5.77 -3.54
C THR A 141 6.67 -5.23 -3.44
N ALA A 142 7.59 -5.95 -2.79
CA ALA A 142 9.01 -5.60 -2.80
C ALA A 142 9.54 -5.46 -4.23
N GLN A 143 10.39 -4.46 -4.46
CA GLN A 143 10.98 -4.17 -5.77
C GLN A 143 12.49 -3.97 -5.64
N THR A 144 13.27 -4.45 -6.61
CA THR A 144 14.65 -4.01 -6.74
C THR A 144 14.69 -2.75 -7.59
N ILE A 145 14.97 -1.62 -6.95
CA ILE A 145 15.06 -0.32 -7.61
C ILE A 145 16.54 -0.01 -7.83
N SER A 146 16.88 0.52 -9.00
CA SER A 146 18.26 0.88 -9.33
C SER A 146 18.34 2.17 -10.14
N THR A 147 19.43 2.90 -9.94
CA THR A 147 19.80 4.12 -10.67
C THR A 147 21.33 4.23 -10.75
N THR A 148 21.82 5.31 -11.34
CA THR A 148 23.26 5.58 -11.49
C THR A 148 23.64 6.93 -10.89
N GLY A 149 24.91 7.08 -10.50
CA GLY A 149 25.47 8.37 -10.09
C GLY A 149 25.22 9.49 -11.10
N GLN A 150 25.26 9.17 -12.40
CA GLN A 150 24.98 10.12 -13.48
C GLN A 150 23.53 10.58 -13.48
N THR A 151 22.57 9.65 -13.35
CA THR A 151 21.13 9.95 -13.33
C THR A 151 20.77 10.87 -12.16
N VAL A 152 21.36 10.62 -10.98
CA VAL A 152 21.06 11.39 -9.77
C VAL A 152 21.89 12.68 -9.63
N GLY A 153 22.79 12.97 -10.58
CA GLY A 153 23.62 14.17 -10.55
C GLY A 153 24.88 14.10 -9.68
N ALA A 154 25.15 12.97 -9.02
CA ALA A 154 26.34 12.74 -8.19
C ALA A 154 27.62 12.45 -8.99
N GLY A 155 27.58 12.51 -10.33
CA GLY A 155 28.74 12.29 -11.20
C GLY A 155 29.06 10.81 -11.45
N SER A 156 30.27 10.55 -11.98
CA SER A 156 30.72 9.21 -12.36
C SER A 156 31.61 8.54 -11.31
N ASN A 157 31.70 7.22 -11.46
CA ASN A 157 32.33 6.23 -10.59
C ASN A 157 33.78 6.56 -10.18
N PRO A 158 34.22 6.12 -8.98
CA PRO A 158 33.44 5.37 -7.99
C PRO A 158 32.55 6.23 -7.09
N LEU A 159 31.57 5.60 -6.44
CA LEU A 159 30.67 6.26 -5.47
C LEU A 159 30.88 5.66 -4.07
N ALA A 160 30.75 6.49 -3.04
CA ALA A 160 30.48 6.04 -1.68
C ALA A 160 29.00 6.23 -1.37
N LEU A 161 28.35 5.16 -0.91
CA LEU A 161 26.95 5.15 -0.53
C LEU A 161 26.86 4.99 0.98
N LYS A 162 26.46 6.05 1.68
CA LYS A 162 26.09 5.96 3.09
C LYS A 162 24.59 5.75 3.20
N ASP A 163 24.17 4.56 3.58
CA ASP A 163 22.79 4.28 3.96
C ASP A 163 22.44 5.12 5.19
N LEU A 164 21.42 5.99 5.09
CA LEU A 164 21.07 6.91 6.16
C LEU A 164 20.16 6.27 7.21
N LEU A 165 19.55 5.12 6.92
CA LEU A 165 18.79 4.34 7.89
C LEU A 165 19.73 3.58 8.82
N THR A 166 20.77 2.95 8.28
CA THR A 166 21.70 2.11 9.05
C THR A 166 23.02 2.79 9.42
N GLY A 167 23.40 3.84 8.71
CA GLY A 167 24.70 4.50 8.82
C GLY A 167 25.85 3.77 8.11
N LYS A 168 25.59 2.61 7.49
CA LYS A 168 26.57 1.78 6.79
C LYS A 168 27.08 2.49 5.54
N VAL A 169 28.38 2.36 5.25
CA VAL A 169 29.01 2.95 4.06
C VAL A 169 29.57 1.84 3.16
N THR A 170 29.11 1.80 1.92
CA THR A 170 29.60 0.89 0.88
C THR A 170 30.23 1.66 -0.29
N ALA A 171 31.09 0.99 -1.04
CA ALA A 171 31.69 1.50 -2.27
C ALA A 171 31.01 0.86 -3.48
N SER A 172 30.55 1.70 -4.39
CA SER A 172 29.87 1.31 -5.61
C SER A 172 30.68 1.66 -6.86
N ASN A 173 30.55 0.82 -7.88
CA ASN A 173 31.06 1.04 -9.22
C ASN A 173 30.19 2.00 -10.04
N GLY A 174 29.28 2.76 -9.44
CA GLY A 174 28.38 3.71 -10.12
C GLY A 174 26.90 3.43 -9.98
N ILE A 175 26.56 2.19 -9.62
CA ILE A 175 25.18 1.74 -9.47
C ILE A 175 24.71 2.00 -8.04
N ILE A 176 23.56 2.65 -7.90
CA ILE A 176 22.85 2.79 -6.63
C ILE A 176 21.63 1.90 -6.73
N ALA A 177 21.54 0.87 -5.89
CA ALA A 177 20.45 -0.09 -5.98
C ALA A 177 20.15 -0.70 -4.61
N ALA A 178 18.89 -1.04 -4.40
CA ALA A 178 18.41 -1.72 -3.20
C ALA A 178 17.19 -2.58 -3.54
N ASN A 179 16.99 -3.65 -2.77
CA ASN A 179 15.69 -4.28 -2.68
C ASN A 179 14.86 -3.52 -1.63
N VAL A 180 13.80 -2.88 -2.09
CA VAL A 180 12.97 -1.96 -1.31
C VAL A 180 11.62 -2.65 -1.08
N PRO A 181 11.22 -2.91 0.17
CA PRO A 181 9.93 -3.54 0.47
C PRO A 181 8.75 -2.73 -0.08
N ALA A 182 7.56 -3.35 -0.13
CA ALA A 182 6.32 -2.64 -0.43
C ALA A 182 6.18 -1.43 0.50
N HIS A 183 5.82 -0.28 -0.07
CA HIS A 183 5.65 1.00 0.65
C HIS A 183 6.93 1.52 1.34
N GLY A 184 8.09 0.96 1.00
CA GLY A 184 9.37 1.27 1.62
C GLY A 184 10.20 2.30 0.87
N THR A 185 11.22 2.81 1.55
CA THR A 185 12.31 3.60 0.95
C THR A 185 13.68 3.04 1.31
N ALA A 186 14.63 3.12 0.38
CA ALA A 186 16.05 3.17 0.71
C ALA A 186 16.56 4.60 0.50
N ILE A 187 17.35 5.12 1.44
CA ILE A 187 17.92 6.47 1.34
C ILE A 187 19.43 6.45 1.53
N TYR A 188 20.15 7.06 0.60
CA TYR A 188 21.60 7.15 0.60
C TYR A 188 22.08 8.60 0.55
N ARG A 189 23.12 8.92 1.31
CA ARG A 189 24.01 10.03 0.95
C ARG A 189 25.08 9.49 0.01
N VAL A 190 25.17 10.08 -1.17
CA VAL A 190 26.02 9.66 -2.28
C VAL A 190 27.13 10.68 -2.48
N SER A 191 28.37 10.20 -2.34
CA SER A 191 29.58 11.01 -2.56
C SER A 191 30.37 10.47 -3.74
N ALA A 192 30.81 11.37 -4.63
CA ALA A 192 31.65 11.03 -5.77
C ALA A 192 33.11 10.79 -5.35
N ASN A 193 33.79 9.89 -6.06
CA ASN A 193 35.23 9.65 -5.96
C ASN A 193 35.76 9.51 -4.52
N PRO A 194 35.21 8.60 -3.70
CA PRO A 194 35.70 8.42 -2.34
C PRO A 194 37.16 8.00 -2.31
N SER A 195 37.93 8.52 -1.35
CA SER A 195 39.36 8.26 -1.20
C SER A 195 39.71 6.85 -0.70
N LYS A 196 38.72 6.00 -0.39
CA LYS A 196 38.91 4.64 0.12
C LYS A 196 37.94 3.67 -0.56
N HIS A 197 38.44 2.51 -1.00
CA HIS A 197 37.62 1.38 -1.41
C HIS A 197 37.09 0.65 -0.16
N GLY A 198 35.87 1.01 0.25
CA GLY A 198 35.15 0.39 1.37
C GLY A 198 34.53 -0.96 1.01
N GLU A 199 33.61 -1.42 1.85
CA GLU A 199 32.83 -2.64 1.60
C GLU A 199 32.11 -2.58 0.24
N PRO A 200 32.14 -3.63 -0.58
CA PRO A 200 31.42 -3.66 -1.85
C PRO A 200 29.91 -3.42 -1.68
N SER A 201 29.34 -2.51 -2.46
CA SER A 201 27.88 -2.39 -2.56
C SER A 201 27.30 -3.64 -3.23
N VAL A 202 26.38 -4.32 -2.56
CA VAL A 202 25.72 -5.51 -3.10
C VAL A 202 24.21 -5.38 -2.97
N VAL A 203 23.48 -6.08 -3.85
CA VAL A 203 22.02 -6.17 -3.78
C VAL A 203 21.60 -7.62 -3.89
N VAL A 204 20.75 -8.05 -2.95
CA VAL A 204 20.08 -9.35 -2.99
C VAL A 204 18.67 -9.16 -3.55
N THR A 205 18.32 -9.96 -4.53
CA THR A 205 16.97 -10.01 -5.08
C THR A 205 16.47 -11.45 -5.02
N ALA A 206 15.27 -11.65 -4.49
CA ALA A 206 14.50 -12.85 -4.71
C ALA A 206 13.45 -12.55 -5.79
N THR A 207 13.36 -13.41 -6.81
CA THR A 207 12.34 -13.30 -7.85
C THR A 207 11.75 -14.66 -8.15
N GLY A 208 10.43 -14.76 -8.12
CA GLY A 208 9.70 -15.89 -8.65
C GLY A 208 8.37 -16.01 -7.95
N ASP A 209 7.35 -16.42 -8.68
CA ASP A 209 6.03 -16.60 -8.09
C ASP A 209 5.76 -18.08 -7.83
N PRO A 210 5.57 -18.51 -6.57
CA PRO A 210 5.09 -19.85 -6.29
C PRO A 210 3.62 -20.04 -6.69
N GLN A 211 2.91 -19.07 -7.26
CA GLN A 211 1.52 -19.19 -7.73
C GLN A 211 1.30 -20.31 -8.76
N GLN A 212 0.07 -20.82 -8.81
CA GLN A 212 -0.37 -21.80 -9.79
C GLN A 212 -0.36 -21.20 -11.20
N SER A 213 0.22 -21.92 -12.15
CA SER A 213 0.16 -21.58 -13.57
C SER A 213 -1.29 -21.54 -14.07
N GLY A 214 -1.71 -20.44 -14.69
CA GLY A 214 -3.00 -20.32 -15.38
C GLY A 214 -4.14 -19.61 -14.62
N GLN A 215 -3.87 -18.99 -13.47
CA GLN A 215 -4.81 -18.08 -12.79
C GLN A 215 -4.44 -16.60 -13.06
N PRO A 216 -5.41 -15.66 -13.07
CA PRO A 216 -5.11 -14.23 -13.06
C PRO A 216 -4.19 -13.87 -11.89
N SER A 217 -3.26 -12.94 -12.10
CA SER A 217 -2.30 -12.50 -11.08
C SER A 217 -3.01 -12.15 -9.78
N GLY A 218 -2.63 -12.82 -8.69
CA GLY A 218 -3.20 -12.59 -7.37
C GLY A 218 -4.37 -13.51 -7.00
N GLN A 219 -5.05 -14.20 -7.92
CA GLN A 219 -6.05 -15.20 -7.56
C GLN A 219 -5.39 -16.55 -7.26
N SER A 220 -5.60 -17.08 -6.06
CA SER A 220 -5.10 -18.42 -5.73
C SER A 220 -6.00 -19.13 -4.73
N SER A 221 -6.31 -20.39 -4.96
CA SER A 221 -7.29 -21.14 -4.14
C SER A 221 -6.77 -22.50 -3.67
N GLY A 222 -5.44 -22.70 -3.61
CA GLY A 222 -4.87 -23.99 -3.24
C GLY A 222 -3.39 -23.95 -2.94
N GLN A 223 -2.88 -25.10 -2.49
CA GLN A 223 -1.46 -25.33 -2.32
C GLN A 223 -0.74 -25.14 -3.66
N SER A 224 0.43 -24.52 -3.64
CA SER A 224 1.23 -24.31 -4.83
C SER A 224 2.71 -24.46 -4.54
N SER A 225 3.47 -24.79 -5.58
CA SER A 225 4.92 -24.98 -5.52
C SER A 225 5.54 -24.45 -6.81
N GLY A 226 6.59 -23.65 -6.68
CA GLY A 226 7.22 -23.00 -7.83
C GLY A 226 8.67 -22.58 -7.55
N PRO A 227 9.42 -22.26 -8.62
CA PRO A 227 10.80 -21.82 -8.49
C PRO A 227 10.89 -20.35 -8.04
N VAL A 228 11.74 -20.08 -7.06
CA VAL A 228 12.22 -18.75 -6.68
C VAL A 228 13.71 -18.69 -6.94
N THR A 229 14.17 -17.66 -7.64
CA THR A 229 15.59 -17.43 -7.90
C THR A 229 16.10 -16.34 -6.97
N VAL A 230 17.13 -16.64 -6.19
CA VAL A 230 17.86 -15.65 -5.42
C VAL A 230 19.10 -15.24 -6.19
N THR A 231 19.31 -13.94 -6.37
CA THR A 231 20.45 -13.35 -7.07
C THR A 231 21.16 -12.37 -6.13
N LEU A 232 22.49 -12.46 -6.08
CA LEU A 232 23.35 -11.45 -5.47
C LEU A 232 24.10 -10.72 -6.58
N ALA A 233 23.87 -9.41 -6.72
CA ALA A 233 24.61 -8.53 -7.60
C ALA A 233 25.74 -7.83 -6.83
N ASN A 234 26.98 -7.93 -7.32
CA ASN A 234 28.12 -7.19 -6.78
C ASN A 234 28.30 -5.89 -7.57
N ASN A 235 27.67 -4.82 -7.09
CA ASN A 235 27.80 -3.47 -7.63
C ASN A 235 29.02 -2.73 -7.07
N GLY A 236 29.88 -3.42 -6.31
CA GLY A 236 31.06 -2.82 -5.72
C GLY A 236 32.25 -2.79 -6.66
N MET A 237 33.38 -2.35 -6.11
CA MET A 237 34.65 -2.19 -6.85
C MET A 237 35.61 -3.37 -6.69
N SER A 238 35.28 -4.34 -5.83
CA SER A 238 36.15 -5.45 -5.50
C SER A 238 35.35 -6.75 -5.54
N PRO A 239 36.00 -7.89 -5.86
CA PRO A 239 35.33 -9.17 -5.82
C PRO A 239 34.89 -9.51 -4.39
N ILE A 240 33.81 -10.26 -4.31
CA ILE A 240 33.34 -10.93 -3.09
C ILE A 240 33.49 -12.44 -3.28
N ASP A 241 33.68 -13.16 -2.18
CA ASP A 241 33.84 -14.61 -2.21
C ASP A 241 33.13 -15.28 -1.03
N HIS A 242 33.17 -16.62 -1.02
CA HIS A 242 32.44 -17.46 -0.07
C HIS A 242 30.96 -17.09 0.01
N VAL A 243 30.38 -16.69 -1.12
CA VAL A 243 28.99 -16.25 -1.15
C VAL A 243 28.09 -17.46 -0.92
N GLU A 244 27.27 -17.39 0.12
CA GLU A 244 26.19 -18.34 0.41
C GLU A 244 24.87 -17.59 0.50
N VAL A 245 23.87 -18.05 -0.27
CA VAL A 245 22.52 -17.49 -0.22
C VAL A 245 21.58 -18.43 0.51
N THR A 246 20.78 -17.90 1.41
CA THR A 246 19.72 -18.58 2.15
C THR A 246 18.38 -17.97 1.80
N LEU A 247 17.34 -18.79 1.60
CA LEU A 247 15.98 -18.33 1.39
C LEU A 247 15.08 -18.82 2.53
N LYS A 248 14.43 -17.89 3.23
CA LYS A 248 13.47 -18.16 4.28
C LYS A 248 12.07 -17.79 3.82
N ALA A 249 11.11 -18.64 4.16
CA ALA A 249 9.69 -18.43 3.91
C ALA A 249 8.91 -18.37 5.24
N PRO A 250 7.66 -17.86 5.25
CA PRO A 250 6.83 -17.84 6.44
C PRO A 250 6.57 -19.22 7.04
N ALA A 251 6.07 -19.24 8.28
CA ALA A 251 5.68 -20.47 8.94
C ALA A 251 4.68 -21.29 8.09
N GLY A 252 4.88 -22.61 8.01
CA GLY A 252 4.05 -23.52 7.23
C GLY A 252 4.46 -23.67 5.75
N TRP A 253 5.41 -22.86 5.27
CA TRP A 253 5.99 -22.98 3.93
C TRP A 253 7.24 -23.85 3.95
N THR A 254 7.58 -24.45 2.81
CA THR A 254 8.83 -25.22 2.66
C THR A 254 9.69 -24.64 1.55
N VAL A 255 11.01 -24.66 1.74
CA VAL A 255 12.02 -24.17 0.80
C VAL A 255 13.08 -25.24 0.60
N THR A 256 13.34 -25.64 -0.64
CA THR A 256 14.31 -26.69 -0.97
C THR A 256 15.21 -26.30 -2.15
N PRO A 257 16.55 -26.34 -2.02
CA PRO A 257 17.29 -26.41 -0.74
C PRO A 257 17.05 -25.13 0.09
N THR A 258 17.44 -25.07 1.36
CA THR A 258 17.31 -23.84 2.18
C THR A 258 18.45 -22.84 1.96
N SER A 259 19.62 -23.32 1.55
CA SER A 259 20.76 -22.49 1.16
C SER A 259 21.48 -23.05 -0.08
N ALA A 260 22.27 -22.20 -0.73
CA ALA A 260 23.11 -22.55 -1.88
C ALA A 260 24.36 -21.66 -1.95
N GLY A 261 25.51 -22.26 -2.25
CA GLY A 261 26.75 -21.53 -2.49
C GLY A 261 26.83 -20.95 -3.90
N LEU A 262 27.22 -19.69 -4.02
CA LEU A 262 27.49 -19.00 -5.29
C LEU A 262 28.99 -18.85 -5.58
N GLY A 263 29.85 -19.09 -4.59
CA GLY A 263 31.31 -19.02 -4.75
C GLY A 263 31.82 -17.58 -4.81
N LYS A 264 32.66 -17.29 -5.81
CA LYS A 264 33.24 -15.95 -6.02
C LYS A 264 32.40 -15.18 -7.04
N ILE A 265 32.12 -13.91 -6.74
CA ILE A 265 31.45 -12.98 -7.65
C ILE A 265 32.36 -11.78 -7.87
N ASP A 266 32.84 -11.62 -9.10
CA ASP A 266 33.67 -10.48 -9.49
C ASP A 266 32.86 -9.17 -9.46
N ALA A 267 33.58 -8.05 -9.32
CA ALA A 267 32.97 -6.73 -9.37
C ALA A 267 32.17 -6.53 -10.68
N GLY A 268 30.98 -5.95 -10.57
CA GLY A 268 30.06 -5.74 -11.70
C GLY A 268 29.35 -7.00 -12.22
N HIS A 269 29.49 -8.15 -11.54
CA HIS A 269 28.83 -9.40 -11.91
C HIS A 269 27.80 -9.83 -10.86
N SER A 270 27.00 -10.84 -11.20
CA SER A 270 26.01 -11.43 -10.32
C SER A 270 26.13 -12.95 -10.29
N GLY A 271 25.74 -13.55 -9.17
CA GLY A 271 25.53 -14.98 -9.02
C GLY A 271 24.10 -15.28 -8.59
N SER A 272 23.56 -16.44 -8.99
CA SER A 272 22.18 -16.81 -8.65
C SER A 272 22.05 -18.29 -8.31
N ALA A 273 21.09 -18.60 -7.45
CA ALA A 273 20.66 -19.97 -7.15
C ALA A 273 19.13 -20.07 -7.21
N LYS A 274 18.63 -21.26 -7.57
CA LYS A 274 17.21 -21.55 -7.64
C LYS A 274 16.79 -22.38 -6.42
N PHE A 275 15.62 -22.03 -5.89
CA PHE A 275 14.97 -22.62 -4.75
C PHE A 275 13.57 -23.06 -5.19
N THR A 276 13.09 -24.18 -4.68
CA THR A 276 11.68 -24.56 -4.82
C THR A 276 10.95 -24.15 -3.56
N VAL A 277 9.97 -23.27 -3.68
CA VAL A 277 9.13 -22.81 -2.57
C VAL A 277 7.76 -23.45 -2.70
N SER A 278 7.31 -24.12 -1.63
CA SER A 278 5.94 -24.65 -1.55
C SER A 278 5.18 -23.97 -0.42
N ARG A 279 3.97 -23.52 -0.72
CA ARG A 279 3.10 -22.82 0.22
C ARG A 279 1.80 -23.60 0.45
N PRO A 280 1.23 -23.54 1.67
CA PRO A 280 -0.10 -24.09 1.92
C PRO A 280 -1.18 -23.32 1.14
N ALA A 281 -2.40 -23.87 1.11
CA ALA A 281 -3.55 -23.13 0.61
C ALA A 281 -3.76 -21.87 1.47
N PRO A 282 -3.81 -20.66 0.88
CA PRO A 282 -4.08 -19.43 1.62
C PRO A 282 -5.53 -19.39 2.13
N PRO A 283 -5.79 -18.69 3.25
CA PRO A 283 -7.15 -18.40 3.69
C PRO A 283 -7.86 -17.44 2.71
N PRO A 284 -9.21 -17.36 2.75
CA PRO A 284 -9.98 -16.37 1.99
C PRO A 284 -9.51 -14.93 2.19
N GLY A 285 -9.60 -14.12 1.13
CA GLY A 285 -9.20 -12.72 1.11
C GLY A 285 -7.80 -12.47 0.61
N LYS A 286 -7.43 -11.18 0.56
CA LYS A 286 -6.08 -10.73 0.26
C LYS A 286 -5.14 -11.10 1.41
N GLN A 287 -3.97 -11.62 1.09
CA GLN A 287 -2.89 -11.92 2.00
C GLN A 287 -1.57 -11.51 1.35
N SER A 288 -0.65 -11.06 2.18
CA SER A 288 0.73 -10.78 1.79
C SER A 288 1.66 -11.67 2.60
N SER A 289 2.62 -12.31 1.95
CA SER A 289 3.61 -13.17 2.57
C SER A 289 4.99 -12.80 2.06
N THR A 290 5.95 -12.60 2.97
CA THR A 290 7.30 -12.18 2.62
C THR A 290 8.25 -13.37 2.58
N LEU A 291 8.95 -13.52 1.46
CA LEU A 291 10.14 -14.36 1.36
C LEU A 291 11.35 -13.49 1.66
N THR A 292 12.28 -13.98 2.49
CA THR A 292 13.51 -13.25 2.82
C THR A 292 14.71 -14.03 2.32
N ALA A 293 15.43 -13.44 1.35
CA ALA A 293 16.73 -13.91 0.93
C ALA A 293 17.82 -13.20 1.74
N THR A 294 18.82 -13.96 2.17
CA THR A 294 20.02 -13.46 2.84
C THR A 294 21.23 -13.98 2.10
N ALA A 295 22.20 -13.13 1.83
CA ALA A 295 23.50 -13.51 1.31
C ALA A 295 24.58 -13.20 2.33
N ASP A 296 25.32 -14.22 2.75
CA ASP A 296 26.55 -14.09 3.51
C ASP A 296 27.72 -14.04 2.53
N PHE A 297 28.65 -13.10 2.69
CA PHE A 297 29.80 -12.99 1.80
C PHE A 297 31.04 -12.46 2.52
N ARG A 298 32.20 -12.69 1.91
CA ARG A 298 33.47 -12.12 2.34
C ARG A 298 34.02 -11.14 1.31
N TRP A 299 34.78 -10.17 1.80
CA TRP A 299 35.46 -9.18 0.97
C TRP A 299 36.83 -8.84 1.55
N GLN A 300 37.78 -8.48 0.69
CA GLN A 300 39.18 -8.21 1.08
C GLN A 300 39.79 -9.32 1.96
N GLY A 301 39.43 -10.58 1.69
CA GLY A 301 40.02 -11.79 2.26
C GLY A 301 39.59 -12.16 3.69
N THR A 302 39.31 -11.19 4.56
CA THR A 302 38.98 -11.46 5.98
C THR A 302 37.71 -10.79 6.49
N ASN A 303 37.22 -9.74 5.81
CA ASN A 303 35.99 -9.08 6.22
C ASN A 303 34.80 -9.92 5.74
N SER A 304 33.73 -9.92 6.53
CA SER A 304 32.47 -10.59 6.19
C SER A 304 31.31 -9.67 6.49
N ASP A 305 30.28 -9.75 5.67
CA ASP A 305 29.01 -9.08 5.92
C ASP A 305 27.86 -9.89 5.30
N THR A 306 26.65 -9.40 5.54
CA THR A 306 25.41 -9.93 5.04
C THR A 306 24.63 -8.87 4.28
N ALA A 307 23.88 -9.31 3.29
CA ALA A 307 22.89 -8.48 2.60
C ALA A 307 21.56 -9.23 2.54
N THR A 308 20.46 -8.49 2.59
CA THR A 308 19.12 -9.06 2.54
C THR A 308 18.31 -8.48 1.40
N GLY A 309 17.37 -9.28 0.91
CA GLY A 309 16.38 -8.88 -0.06
C GLY A 309 15.08 -9.64 0.20
N GLN A 310 13.97 -9.03 -0.16
CA GLN A 310 12.64 -9.58 0.02
C GLN A 310 11.95 -9.77 -1.33
N ASP A 311 11.03 -10.73 -1.34
CA ASP A 311 10.01 -10.88 -2.37
C ASP A 311 8.65 -10.98 -1.68
N THR A 312 7.61 -10.48 -2.32
CA THR A 312 6.25 -10.44 -1.77
C THR A 312 5.35 -11.35 -2.57
N VAL A 313 4.84 -12.39 -1.92
CA VAL A 313 3.81 -13.25 -2.50
C VAL A 313 2.44 -12.73 -2.06
N LEU A 314 1.72 -12.12 -3.01
CA LEU A 314 0.34 -11.71 -2.82
C LEU A 314 -0.62 -12.83 -3.21
N THR A 315 -1.70 -13.00 -2.43
CA THR A 315 -2.74 -13.99 -2.70
C THR A 315 -4.09 -13.40 -2.38
N ASN A 316 -5.10 -13.62 -3.21
CA ASN A 316 -6.46 -13.19 -3.02
C ASN A 316 -7.37 -14.39 -3.28
N THR A 317 -7.79 -15.04 -2.21
CA THR A 317 -8.57 -16.28 -2.28
C THR A 317 -10.06 -15.96 -2.19
N PRO A 318 -10.89 -16.49 -3.09
CA PRO A 318 -12.32 -16.22 -3.04
C PRO A 318 -12.96 -16.67 -1.73
N TYR A 319 -13.73 -15.77 -1.10
CA TYR A 319 -14.69 -16.10 -0.04
C TYR A 319 -15.83 -16.95 -0.61
N ASP A 320 -16.45 -17.81 0.20
CA ASP A 320 -17.54 -18.66 -0.30
C ASP A 320 -18.82 -17.87 -0.59
N ASN A 321 -18.98 -16.70 0.02
CA ASN A 321 -20.06 -15.76 -0.21
C ASN A 321 -19.70 -14.38 0.39
N LEU A 322 -20.54 -13.37 0.11
CA LEU A 322 -20.34 -11.99 0.58
C LEU A 322 -20.28 -11.88 2.11
N ALA A 323 -21.11 -12.62 2.85
CA ALA A 323 -21.16 -12.51 4.30
C ALA A 323 -19.87 -12.95 5.00
N GLN A 324 -19.13 -13.89 4.40
CA GLN A 324 -17.79 -14.26 4.90
C GLN A 324 -16.72 -13.19 4.63
N ALA A 325 -16.98 -12.24 3.73
CA ALA A 325 -16.09 -11.13 3.43
C ALA A 325 -16.38 -9.88 4.29
N PHE A 326 -17.42 -9.90 5.14
CA PHE A 326 -17.75 -8.76 6.00
C PHE A 326 -16.60 -8.42 6.96
N ASN A 327 -16.18 -7.17 6.93
CA ASN A 327 -15.00 -6.66 7.64
C ASN A 327 -15.25 -5.36 8.41
N ASN A 328 -16.48 -4.85 8.41
CA ASN A 328 -16.81 -3.59 9.06
C ASN A 328 -18.19 -3.62 9.74
N VAL A 329 -18.32 -2.83 10.82
CA VAL A 329 -19.57 -2.66 11.58
C VAL A 329 -20.25 -1.39 11.10
N ALA A 330 -21.21 -1.55 10.19
CA ALA A 330 -21.97 -0.41 9.66
C ALA A 330 -23.30 -0.20 10.36
N ILE A 331 -23.79 -1.20 11.10
CA ILE A 331 -25.07 -1.15 11.78
C ILE A 331 -24.88 -1.39 13.27
N THR A 332 -25.40 -0.49 14.09
CA THR A 332 -25.34 -0.60 15.55
C THR A 332 -26.72 -0.52 16.20
N ASP A 333 -26.78 -0.98 17.44
CA ASP A 333 -27.95 -0.78 18.28
C ASP A 333 -27.82 0.60 18.94
N GLU A 334 -28.90 1.39 18.96
CA GLU A 334 -28.91 2.72 19.59
C GLU A 334 -28.45 2.71 21.07
N SER A 335 -28.61 1.58 21.77
CA SER A 335 -28.16 1.40 23.15
C SER A 335 -26.69 0.96 23.29
N ASN A 336 -26.05 0.57 22.18
CA ASN A 336 -24.65 0.14 22.13
C ASN A 336 -23.97 0.52 20.79
N PRO A 337 -23.78 1.82 20.51
CA PRO A 337 -23.29 2.29 19.21
C PRO A 337 -21.77 2.31 19.06
N THR A 338 -21.01 2.10 20.15
CA THR A 338 -19.57 2.38 20.18
C THR A 338 -18.71 1.52 19.26
N ALA A 339 -19.27 0.43 18.71
CA ALA A 339 -18.57 -0.44 17.77
C ALA A 339 -18.77 -0.03 16.30
N GLY A 340 -19.68 0.90 16.02
CA GLY A 340 -19.97 1.37 14.68
C GLY A 340 -18.80 2.15 14.10
N ASP A 341 -18.55 1.99 12.80
CA ASP A 341 -17.51 2.71 12.09
C ASP A 341 -17.77 2.71 10.57
N PHE A 342 -18.99 3.04 10.16
CA PHE A 342 -19.33 3.10 8.73
C PHE A 342 -18.49 4.14 7.98
N ASP A 343 -18.22 5.30 8.58
CA ASP A 343 -17.54 6.41 7.93
C ASP A 343 -16.09 6.64 8.37
N GLY A 344 -15.53 5.74 9.18
CA GLY A 344 -14.19 5.90 9.80
C GLY A 344 -14.15 6.87 10.98
N GLY A 345 -15.27 7.55 11.29
CA GLY A 345 -15.42 8.47 12.41
C GLY A 345 -16.16 7.86 13.61
N GLY A 346 -16.50 6.57 13.55
CA GLY A 346 -17.30 5.89 14.55
C GLY A 346 -18.82 6.00 14.36
N ASP A 347 -19.29 6.62 13.28
CA ASP A 347 -20.73 6.76 13.02
C ASP A 347 -21.26 5.56 12.22
N SER A 348 -22.54 5.21 12.39
CA SER A 348 -23.15 3.99 11.82
C SER A 348 -24.65 4.15 11.55
N TYR A 349 -25.25 3.23 10.79
CA TYR A 349 -26.71 3.15 10.67
C TYR A 349 -27.33 2.63 11.97
N SER A 350 -28.43 3.26 12.42
CA SER A 350 -29.23 2.76 13.55
C SER A 350 -30.05 1.54 13.13
N ALA A 351 -29.89 0.43 13.86
CA ALA A 351 -30.67 -0.80 13.65
C ALA A 351 -32.17 -0.56 13.86
N GLN A 352 -32.53 0.32 14.80
CA GLN A 352 -33.90 0.72 15.10
C GLN A 352 -34.49 1.54 13.94
N ALA A 353 -33.72 2.47 13.36
CA ALA A 353 -34.15 3.25 12.21
C ALA A 353 -34.33 2.37 10.95
N LEU A 354 -33.41 1.41 10.74
CA LEU A 354 -33.55 0.41 9.68
C LEU A 354 -34.78 -0.47 9.88
N ALA A 355 -35.05 -0.92 11.10
CA ALA A 355 -36.24 -1.69 11.43
C ALA A 355 -37.53 -0.89 11.19
N ALA A 356 -37.54 0.41 11.51
CA ALA A 356 -38.64 1.31 11.20
C ALA A 356 -38.84 1.48 9.67
N ALA A 357 -37.77 1.41 8.89
CA ALA A 357 -37.80 1.35 7.43
C ALA A 357 -38.16 -0.05 6.88
N GLY A 358 -38.47 -1.02 7.75
CA GLY A 358 -38.90 -2.37 7.38
C GLY A 358 -37.76 -3.37 7.12
N VAL A 359 -36.53 -3.03 7.50
CA VAL A 359 -35.34 -3.85 7.26
C VAL A 359 -34.78 -4.33 8.60
N THR A 360 -34.78 -5.65 8.80
CA THR A 360 -34.20 -6.30 9.98
C THR A 360 -33.13 -7.32 9.57
N PRO A 361 -32.25 -7.76 10.48
CA PRO A 361 -31.24 -8.77 10.15
C PRO A 361 -31.85 -10.01 9.46
N GLY A 362 -31.29 -10.38 8.30
CA GLY A 362 -31.73 -11.52 7.50
C GLY A 362 -33.05 -11.35 6.73
N SER A 363 -33.66 -10.16 6.77
CA SER A 363 -34.86 -9.86 5.98
C SER A 363 -34.58 -9.83 4.47
N THR A 364 -35.64 -9.88 3.67
CA THR A 364 -35.53 -9.67 2.23
C THR A 364 -35.80 -8.21 1.89
N VAL A 365 -34.84 -7.57 1.22
CA VAL A 365 -34.99 -6.23 0.64
C VAL A 365 -35.28 -6.40 -0.84
N THR A 366 -36.34 -5.75 -1.34
CA THR A 366 -36.69 -5.80 -2.77
C THR A 366 -36.61 -4.41 -3.37
N HIS A 367 -35.88 -4.27 -4.47
CA HIS A 367 -35.76 -3.01 -5.23
C HIS A 367 -35.67 -3.29 -6.73
N ASP A 368 -36.41 -2.55 -7.55
CA ASP A 368 -36.47 -2.72 -9.02
C ASP A 368 -36.67 -4.19 -9.46
N GLY A 369 -37.54 -4.93 -8.75
CA GLY A 369 -37.81 -6.35 -9.02
C GLY A 369 -36.71 -7.34 -8.63
N VAL A 370 -35.63 -6.87 -7.99
CA VAL A 370 -34.54 -7.69 -7.47
C VAL A 370 -34.73 -7.91 -5.97
N SER A 371 -34.62 -9.16 -5.53
CA SER A 371 -34.61 -9.50 -4.10
C SER A 371 -33.19 -9.74 -3.60
N PHE A 372 -32.87 -9.14 -2.47
CA PHE A 372 -31.61 -9.24 -1.75
C PHE A 372 -31.84 -9.88 -0.40
N ALA A 373 -30.92 -10.76 0.01
CA ALA A 373 -30.82 -11.16 1.40
C ALA A 373 -30.05 -10.07 2.15
N TRP A 374 -30.73 -9.34 3.05
CA TRP A 374 -30.07 -8.37 3.92
C TRP A 374 -29.12 -9.10 4.88
N PRO A 375 -27.97 -8.49 5.28
CA PRO A 375 -27.08 -9.08 6.26
C PRO A 375 -27.81 -9.65 7.48
N SER A 376 -27.47 -10.88 7.87
CA SER A 376 -28.04 -11.55 9.04
C SER A 376 -27.22 -11.32 10.31
N ALA A 377 -26.15 -10.52 10.23
CA ALA A 377 -25.33 -10.14 11.37
C ALA A 377 -26.17 -9.38 12.41
N SER A 378 -25.89 -9.62 13.69
CA SER A 378 -26.43 -8.79 14.77
C SER A 378 -25.79 -7.41 14.71
N ALA A 379 -26.55 -6.37 15.08
CA ALA A 379 -26.00 -5.02 15.22
C ALA A 379 -24.75 -5.02 16.13
N GLY A 380 -23.71 -4.29 15.73
CA GLY A 380 -22.40 -4.29 16.39
C GLY A 380 -21.44 -5.40 15.95
N ALA A 381 -21.84 -6.26 15.01
CA ALA A 381 -20.97 -7.23 14.35
C ALA A 381 -20.76 -6.86 12.88
N ASN A 382 -19.72 -7.40 12.23
CA ASN A 382 -19.45 -7.07 10.84
C ASN A 382 -20.64 -7.44 9.94
N ASP A 383 -21.17 -6.45 9.24
CA ASP A 383 -22.43 -6.55 8.49
C ASP A 383 -22.32 -6.04 7.05
N ASN A 384 -21.19 -5.46 6.69
CA ASN A 384 -20.87 -5.06 5.32
C ASN A 384 -19.40 -5.34 4.96
N VAL A 385 -19.12 -5.25 3.66
CA VAL A 385 -17.76 -5.25 3.13
C VAL A 385 -17.35 -3.81 2.82
N VAL A 386 -16.37 -3.28 3.53
CA VAL A 386 -15.50 -2.19 3.05
C VAL A 386 -14.69 -2.74 1.88
N ALA A 387 -14.93 -2.23 0.68
CA ALA A 387 -14.41 -2.79 -0.55
C ALA A 387 -12.89 -2.60 -0.63
N GLY A 388 -12.17 -3.70 -0.68
CA GLY A 388 -10.71 -3.77 -0.76
C GLY A 388 -10.26 -4.84 -1.75
N GLY A 389 -11.03 -5.03 -2.82
CA GLY A 389 -10.74 -6.02 -3.87
C GLY A 389 -11.03 -7.46 -3.48
N GLN A 390 -11.86 -7.71 -2.46
CA GLN A 390 -12.26 -9.06 -2.07
C GLN A 390 -12.95 -9.76 -3.23
N ILE A 391 -12.69 -11.06 -3.38
CA ILE A 391 -13.36 -11.90 -4.37
C ILE A 391 -14.39 -12.77 -3.64
N VAL A 392 -15.64 -12.75 -4.08
CA VAL A 392 -16.71 -13.57 -3.51
C VAL A 392 -17.21 -14.55 -4.57
N LYS A 393 -17.32 -15.83 -4.21
CA LYS A 393 -18.02 -16.80 -5.05
C LYS A 393 -19.48 -16.42 -5.12
N PHE A 394 -20.02 -16.44 -6.32
CA PHE A 394 -21.41 -16.06 -6.57
C PHE A 394 -21.92 -16.78 -7.80
N SER A 395 -23.01 -17.54 -7.65
CA SER A 395 -23.65 -18.27 -8.73
C SER A 395 -24.97 -17.60 -9.07
N GLY A 396 -25.03 -16.96 -10.22
CA GLY A 396 -26.21 -16.25 -10.71
C GLY A 396 -26.15 -16.04 -12.22
N LYS A 397 -27.31 -15.79 -12.82
CA LYS A 397 -27.46 -15.54 -14.26
C LYS A 397 -28.55 -14.49 -14.47
N GLY A 398 -28.30 -13.55 -15.37
CA GLY A 398 -29.19 -12.42 -15.65
C GLY A 398 -28.48 -11.38 -16.51
N SER A 399 -29.17 -10.31 -16.89
CA SER A 399 -28.58 -9.20 -17.65
C SER A 399 -27.91 -8.14 -16.76
N LYS A 400 -28.12 -8.19 -15.44
CA LYS A 400 -27.50 -7.28 -14.47
C LYS A 400 -27.05 -8.00 -13.21
N LEU A 401 -25.96 -7.51 -12.62
CA LEU A 401 -25.58 -7.76 -11.23
C LEU A 401 -25.92 -6.50 -10.44
N ALA A 402 -26.79 -6.64 -9.46
CA ALA A 402 -27.26 -5.57 -8.61
C ALA A 402 -26.63 -5.63 -7.23
N PHE A 403 -26.45 -4.46 -6.62
CA PHE A 403 -25.81 -4.28 -5.33
C PHE A 403 -26.68 -3.41 -4.43
N LEU A 404 -26.69 -3.73 -3.15
CA LEU A 404 -27.04 -2.79 -2.08
C LEU A 404 -25.75 -2.32 -1.43
N GLY A 405 -25.52 -1.02 -1.45
CA GLY A 405 -24.30 -0.42 -0.96
C GLY A 405 -24.47 1.06 -0.65
N SER A 406 -23.46 1.65 -0.03
CA SER A 406 -23.41 3.08 0.24
C SER A 406 -21.95 3.49 0.35
N GLU A 407 -21.70 4.80 0.33
CA GLU A 407 -20.35 5.33 0.35
C GLU A 407 -20.11 6.25 1.56
N ALA A 408 -18.89 6.26 2.08
CA ALA A 408 -18.38 7.25 3.02
C ALA A 408 -17.31 8.16 2.39
N GLY A 409 -17.52 8.59 1.14
CA GLY A 409 -16.56 9.38 0.37
C GLY A 409 -17.17 10.04 -0.88
N PHE A 410 -16.38 10.11 -1.96
CA PHE A 410 -16.78 10.48 -3.32
C PHE A 410 -16.04 9.69 -4.42
N ALA A 411 -16.18 8.37 -4.41
CA ALA A 411 -15.36 7.43 -5.16
C ALA A 411 -16.19 6.37 -5.91
N SER A 412 -15.54 5.81 -6.94
CA SER A 412 -16.03 4.67 -7.69
C SER A 412 -14.87 3.74 -7.97
N GLY A 413 -15.12 2.44 -8.06
CA GLY A 413 -14.06 1.49 -8.40
C GLY A 413 -14.57 0.34 -9.28
N ASP A 414 -13.62 -0.40 -9.82
CA ASP A 414 -13.90 -1.46 -10.77
C ASP A 414 -14.38 -2.74 -10.08
N VAL A 415 -15.52 -3.24 -10.52
CA VAL A 415 -15.99 -4.60 -10.25
C VAL A 415 -15.55 -5.50 -11.39
N THR A 416 -14.94 -6.65 -11.08
CA THR A 416 -14.62 -7.68 -12.07
C THR A 416 -15.46 -8.92 -11.84
N VAL A 417 -16.24 -9.31 -12.85
CA VAL A 417 -17.05 -10.52 -12.86
C VAL A 417 -16.29 -11.61 -13.61
N THR A 418 -16.13 -12.78 -12.99
CA THR A 418 -15.61 -13.98 -13.64
C THR A 418 -16.76 -14.94 -13.89
N TYR A 419 -16.91 -15.39 -15.13
CA TYR A 419 -17.92 -16.36 -15.54
C TYR A 419 -17.42 -17.81 -15.42
N THR A 420 -18.34 -18.78 -15.39
CA THR A 420 -18.01 -20.20 -15.28
C THR A 420 -17.22 -20.76 -16.47
N ASP A 421 -17.22 -20.06 -17.61
CA ASP A 421 -16.40 -20.40 -18.79
C ASP A 421 -14.97 -19.84 -18.73
N GLY A 422 -14.62 -19.12 -17.65
CA GLY A 422 -13.32 -18.49 -17.42
C GLY A 422 -13.17 -17.10 -18.05
N SER A 423 -14.15 -16.61 -18.80
CA SER A 423 -14.14 -15.24 -19.30
C SER A 423 -14.44 -14.23 -18.18
N THR A 424 -13.96 -13.00 -18.35
CA THR A 424 -14.19 -11.91 -17.39
C THR A 424 -14.85 -10.69 -18.04
N ALA A 425 -15.54 -9.90 -17.23
CA ALA A 425 -16.05 -8.58 -17.58
C ALA A 425 -15.77 -7.61 -16.43
N THR A 426 -15.44 -6.36 -16.76
CA THR A 426 -15.17 -5.30 -15.77
C THR A 426 -16.12 -4.13 -15.99
N ALA A 427 -16.62 -3.54 -14.91
CA ALA A 427 -17.47 -2.37 -14.92
C ALA A 427 -17.23 -1.51 -13.67
N SER A 428 -17.39 -0.19 -13.78
CA SER A 428 -17.29 0.71 -12.64
C SER A 428 -18.57 0.64 -11.78
N LEU A 429 -18.39 0.62 -10.47
CA LEU A 429 -19.44 0.71 -9.45
C LEU A 429 -19.11 1.88 -8.52
N GLY A 430 -20.11 2.69 -8.23
CA GLY A 430 -20.05 3.72 -7.20
C GLY A 430 -21.42 3.87 -6.53
N PHE A 431 -21.43 4.46 -5.34
CA PHE A 431 -22.64 4.85 -4.64
C PHE A 431 -22.50 6.30 -4.21
N PRO A 432 -23.59 7.07 -4.08
CA PRO A 432 -23.51 8.36 -3.41
C PRO A 432 -23.05 8.20 -1.96
N ASN A 433 -22.54 9.30 -1.41
CA ASN A 433 -22.29 9.41 0.03
C ASN A 433 -23.58 9.08 0.80
N TRP A 434 -23.47 8.29 1.86
CA TRP A 434 -24.58 7.78 2.65
C TRP A 434 -25.54 8.85 3.15
N CYS A 435 -25.13 10.11 3.22
CA CYS A 435 -26.02 11.23 3.48
C CYS A 435 -25.66 12.48 2.67
N CYS A 436 -26.57 13.46 2.71
CA CYS A 436 -26.33 14.87 2.40
C CYS A 436 -25.75 15.22 1.02
N THR A 437 -25.81 14.29 0.06
CA THR A 437 -25.35 14.49 -1.33
C THR A 437 -26.46 14.14 -2.32
N ASP A 438 -26.21 14.35 -3.62
CA ASP A 438 -27.16 13.98 -4.67
C ASP A 438 -27.37 12.44 -4.67
N PRO A 439 -28.58 11.93 -4.33
CA PRO A 439 -28.83 10.51 -4.21
C PRO A 439 -28.86 9.77 -5.56
N THR A 440 -28.68 10.48 -6.68
CA THR A 440 -28.66 9.93 -8.04
C THR A 440 -27.26 9.81 -8.64
N ALA A 441 -26.23 10.24 -7.90
CA ALA A 441 -24.85 10.10 -8.34
C ALA A 441 -24.50 8.65 -8.69
N TYR A 442 -23.60 8.45 -9.66
CA TYR A 442 -23.20 7.14 -10.18
C TYR A 442 -24.34 6.28 -10.76
N GLY A 443 -25.51 6.88 -11.03
CA GLY A 443 -26.69 6.17 -11.53
C GLY A 443 -27.42 5.34 -10.46
N ALA A 444 -27.10 5.56 -9.18
CA ALA A 444 -27.70 4.85 -8.07
C ALA A 444 -29.16 5.29 -7.79
N GLN A 445 -29.87 4.48 -7.02
CA GLN A 445 -31.23 4.74 -6.57
C GLN A 445 -31.31 4.50 -5.06
N ALA A 446 -32.05 5.34 -4.32
CA ALA A 446 -32.30 5.08 -2.91
C ALA A 446 -33.11 3.78 -2.73
N ALA A 447 -32.59 2.83 -1.93
CA ALA A 447 -33.26 1.55 -1.67
C ALA A 447 -33.81 1.49 -0.24
N ILE A 448 -33.05 1.99 0.74
CA ILE A 448 -33.46 2.07 2.15
C ILE A 448 -33.08 3.45 2.65
N THR A 449 -33.99 4.14 3.33
CA THR A 449 -33.74 5.46 3.91
C THR A 449 -34.10 5.44 5.38
N THR A 450 -33.16 5.82 6.23
CA THR A 450 -33.36 6.08 7.66
C THR A 450 -33.37 7.58 7.93
N ASP A 451 -33.96 8.00 9.03
CA ASP A 451 -34.13 9.42 9.41
C ASP A 451 -33.05 9.94 10.37
N HIS A 452 -32.13 9.07 10.78
CA HIS A 452 -31.01 9.38 11.66
C HIS A 452 -29.93 8.30 11.57
N ARG A 453 -28.81 8.55 12.24
CA ARG A 453 -27.66 7.65 12.40
C ARG A 453 -27.35 7.43 13.87
N ASP A 454 -26.55 6.43 14.15
CA ASP A 454 -25.86 6.30 15.43
C ASP A 454 -24.50 7.01 15.38
N THR A 455 -24.14 7.64 16.49
CA THR A 455 -22.79 8.14 16.78
C THR A 455 -22.24 7.37 17.97
N PRO A 456 -20.94 7.46 18.29
CA PRO A 456 -20.39 6.81 19.50
C PRO A 456 -21.08 7.23 20.81
N SER A 457 -21.83 8.35 20.81
CA SER A 457 -22.57 8.86 21.97
C SER A 457 -24.06 8.48 21.98
N GLY A 458 -24.56 7.76 20.98
CA GLY A 458 -25.98 7.44 20.81
C GLY A 458 -26.57 7.95 19.50
N PRO A 459 -27.88 7.75 19.27
CA PRO A 459 -28.55 8.20 18.06
C PRO A 459 -28.56 9.73 17.94
N ALA A 460 -28.25 10.23 16.74
CA ALA A 460 -28.14 11.65 16.47
C ALA A 460 -28.54 12.01 15.03
N ASN A 461 -28.60 13.31 14.74
CA ASN A 461 -28.90 13.85 13.41
C ASN A 461 -30.29 13.47 12.87
N TYR A 462 -31.30 13.43 13.74
CA TYR A 462 -32.70 13.23 13.35
C TYR A 462 -33.17 14.22 12.27
N GLY A 463 -33.91 13.71 11.30
CA GLY A 463 -34.41 14.45 10.14
C GLY A 463 -33.42 14.51 8.97
N VAL A 464 -32.23 13.91 9.10
CA VAL A 464 -31.26 13.74 8.01
C VAL A 464 -31.43 12.34 7.42
N SER A 465 -31.54 12.27 6.09
CA SER A 465 -31.64 10.98 5.41
C SER A 465 -30.27 10.31 5.32
N TYR A 466 -30.17 9.11 5.88
CA TYR A 466 -29.06 8.19 5.67
C TYR A 466 -29.54 7.02 4.80
N ILE A 467 -28.82 6.73 3.72
CA ILE A 467 -29.35 5.98 2.58
C ILE A 467 -28.44 4.82 2.22
N VAL A 468 -29.03 3.63 2.16
CA VAL A 468 -28.48 2.49 1.43
C VAL A 468 -29.04 2.52 0.02
N PHE A 469 -28.15 2.50 -0.95
CA PHE A 469 -28.46 2.65 -2.36
C PHE A 469 -28.48 1.31 -3.10
N TYR A 470 -29.24 1.27 -4.18
CA TYR A 470 -29.24 0.26 -5.20
C TYR A 470 -28.44 0.76 -6.41
N ASN A 471 -27.51 -0.05 -6.92
CA ASN A 471 -26.86 0.19 -8.20
C ASN A 471 -26.59 -1.13 -8.93
N THR A 472 -26.32 -1.07 -10.23
CA THR A 472 -26.14 -2.26 -11.07
C THR A 472 -24.99 -2.12 -12.04
N ILE A 473 -24.37 -3.25 -12.38
CA ILE A 473 -23.53 -3.39 -13.57
C ILE A 473 -24.17 -4.37 -14.55
N ALA A 474 -23.85 -4.23 -15.84
CA ALA A 474 -24.31 -5.15 -16.86
C ALA A 474 -23.62 -6.51 -16.76
N LEU A 475 -24.36 -7.58 -17.03
CA LEU A 475 -23.85 -8.94 -17.21
C LEU A 475 -24.15 -9.43 -18.63
N ASP A 476 -23.35 -10.39 -19.11
CA ASP A 476 -23.72 -11.20 -20.26
C ASP A 476 -24.84 -12.19 -19.86
N PRO A 477 -26.09 -12.00 -20.36
CA PRO A 477 -27.22 -12.84 -19.96
C PRO A 477 -27.12 -14.28 -20.45
N SER A 478 -26.18 -14.60 -21.35
CA SER A 478 -25.94 -15.96 -21.82
C SER A 478 -25.07 -16.77 -20.84
N LYS A 479 -24.29 -16.09 -19.99
CA LYS A 479 -23.29 -16.70 -19.11
C LYS A 479 -23.77 -16.79 -17.66
N THR A 480 -23.11 -17.68 -16.91
CA THR A 480 -23.33 -17.83 -15.46
C THR A 480 -22.12 -17.25 -14.73
N VAL A 481 -22.37 -16.39 -13.75
CA VAL A 481 -21.33 -15.83 -12.89
C VAL A 481 -20.74 -16.94 -12.02
N ALA A 482 -19.42 -16.93 -11.84
CA ALA A 482 -18.69 -17.81 -10.93
C ALA A 482 -18.19 -17.04 -9.69
N SER A 483 -17.68 -15.84 -9.88
CA SER A 483 -17.25 -14.95 -8.80
C SER A 483 -17.34 -13.49 -9.19
N VAL A 484 -17.34 -12.63 -8.16
CA VAL A 484 -17.33 -11.17 -8.26
C VAL A 484 -16.17 -10.67 -7.42
N GLN A 485 -15.24 -9.94 -8.04
CA GLN A 485 -14.27 -9.12 -7.34
C GLN A 485 -14.88 -7.75 -7.10
N LEU A 486 -15.02 -7.36 -5.84
CA LEU A 486 -15.49 -6.04 -5.44
C LEU A 486 -14.46 -4.97 -5.79
N PRO A 487 -14.85 -3.67 -5.78
CA PRO A 487 -13.91 -2.57 -5.93
C PRO A 487 -12.76 -2.64 -4.91
N ASP A 488 -11.61 -2.11 -5.29
CA ASP A 488 -10.48 -1.88 -4.37
C ASP A 488 -10.50 -0.41 -3.95
N GLU A 489 -11.57 -0.03 -3.25
CA GLU A 489 -11.93 1.35 -2.92
C GLU A 489 -12.59 1.40 -1.52
N PRO A 490 -11.85 1.74 -0.46
CA PRO A 490 -12.34 1.63 0.91
C PRO A 490 -13.52 2.56 1.24
N ALA A 491 -13.77 3.59 0.43
CA ALA A 491 -14.98 4.40 0.61
C ALA A 491 -16.27 3.64 0.26
N ILE A 492 -16.20 2.57 -0.53
CA ILE A 492 -17.36 1.80 -0.97
C ILE A 492 -17.70 0.68 0.02
N HIS A 493 -18.95 0.66 0.46
CA HIS A 493 -19.47 -0.38 1.33
C HIS A 493 -20.56 -1.21 0.64
N VAL A 494 -20.45 -2.53 0.69
CA VAL A 494 -21.41 -3.45 0.07
C VAL A 494 -22.09 -4.30 1.14
N PHE A 495 -23.42 -4.22 1.21
CA PHE A 495 -24.27 -4.98 2.14
C PHE A 495 -24.81 -6.26 1.50
N ALA A 496 -25.20 -6.20 0.23
CA ALA A 496 -25.77 -7.34 -0.48
C ALA A 496 -25.54 -7.26 -1.99
N LEU A 497 -25.63 -8.41 -2.67
CA LEU A 497 -25.62 -8.48 -4.13
C LEU A 497 -26.55 -9.58 -4.62
N SER A 498 -27.11 -9.40 -5.81
CA SER A 498 -28.09 -10.32 -6.43
C SER A 498 -28.13 -10.12 -7.94
N THR A 499 -28.64 -11.09 -8.70
CA THR A 499 -28.80 -10.96 -10.16
C THR A 499 -30.21 -10.52 -10.54
N ALA A 500 -30.30 -9.68 -11.57
CA ALA A 500 -31.56 -9.28 -12.19
C ALA A 500 -31.63 -9.75 -13.65
N SER A 501 -32.84 -10.05 -14.13
CA SER A 501 -33.10 -10.43 -15.53
C SER A 501 -33.05 -9.25 -16.47
#